data_AF-A0A9W5Y500-F1
#
_entry.id   AF-A0A9W5Y500-F1
#
_cell.length_a   1.000
_cell.length_b   1.000
_cell.length_c   1.000
_cell.angle_alpha   90.00
_cell.angle_beta   90.00
_cell.angle_gamma   90.00
#
_symmetry.space_group_name_H-M   'P 1'
#
loop_
_entity.id
_entity.type
_entity.pdbx_description
1 polymer ?
#
loop_
_entity_poly.entity_id
_entity_poly.type
_entity_poly.pdbx_seq_one_letter_code
_entity_poly.pdbx_strand_id
1 'polypeptide(L)' 'MVNLTFKHGLLFTDLVLFHDGKEVIVNDVIIDTGAAHSIISPIFIKLIIKVYSLNINFSIT' A
#
# COMPACT_ATOMS: atom_id res chain seq x y z
N MET A 1 -3.58 -13.81 13.70
CA MET A 1 -4.36 -14.81 12.93
C MET A 1 -4.67 -14.18 11.59
N VAL A 2 -4.36 -14.84 10.46
CA VAL A 2 -4.63 -14.27 9.13
C VAL A 2 -6.13 -14.34 8.87
N ASN A 3 -6.74 -13.21 8.50
CA ASN A 3 -8.17 -13.15 8.21
C ASN A 3 -8.39 -13.36 6.70
N LEU A 4 -8.74 -14.59 6.32
CA LEU A 4 -9.01 -14.95 4.94
C LEU A 4 -10.52 -14.90 4.67
N THR A 5 -10.92 -14.21 3.62
CA THR A 5 -12.32 -14.13 3.20
C THR A 5 -12.50 -14.64 1.77
N PHE A 6 -13.43 -15.55 1.55
CA PHE A 6 -13.78 -16.03 0.21
C PHE A 6 -15.00 -15.26 -0.33
N LYS A 7 -14.85 -14.58 -1.47
CA LYS A 7 -15.91 -13.79 -2.12
C LYS A 7 -15.81 -13.97 -3.64
N HIS A 8 -16.93 -14.14 -4.34
CA HIS A 8 -16.96 -14.20 -5.82
C HIS A 8 -15.97 -15.18 -6.48
N GLY A 9 -15.65 -16.32 -5.82
CA GLY A 9 -14.69 -17.30 -6.34
C GLY A 9 -13.21 -16.98 -6.07
N LEU A 10 -12.92 -15.90 -5.33
CA LEU A 10 -11.57 -15.44 -5.04
C LEU A 10 -11.31 -15.40 -3.52
N LEU A 11 -10.05 -15.59 -3.14
CA LEU A 11 -9.59 -15.51 -1.76
C LEU A 11 -8.98 -14.13 -1.50
N PHE A 12 -9.46 -13.48 -0.45
CA PHE A 12 -9.07 -12.14 -0.05
C PHE A 12 -8.44 -12.12 1.34
N THR A 13 -7.53 -11.16 1.55
CA THR A 13 -7.00 -10.78 2.86
C THR A 13 -6.76 -9.28 2.89
N ASP A 14 -6.65 -8.72 4.09
CA ASP A 14 -6.06 -7.39 4.25
C ASP A 14 -4.55 -7.55 4.44
N LEU A 15 -3.78 -6.61 3.88
CA LEU A 15 -2.33 -6.54 4.04
C LEU A 15 -1.94 -5.23 4.71
N VAL A 16 -0.88 -5.30 5.51
CA VAL A 16 -0.26 -4.13 6.11
C VAL A 16 1.11 -3.93 5.46
N LEU A 17 1.29 -2.78 4.81
CA LEU A 17 2.58 -2.37 4.27
C LEU A 17 3.32 -1.55 5.31
N PHE A 18 4.57 -1.90 5.58
CA PHE A 18 5.45 -1.16 6.47
C PHE A 18 6.66 -0.63 5.70
N HIS A 19 6.94 0.66 5.86
CA HIS A 19 8.13 1.29 5.30
C HIS A 19 8.51 2.54 6.11
N ASP A 20 9.77 2.65 6.53
CA ASP A 20 10.31 3.77 7.31
C ASP A 20 9.45 4.17 8.52
N GLY A 21 8.97 3.17 9.28
CA GLY A 21 8.13 3.38 10.46
C GLY A 21 6.70 3.86 10.15
N LYS A 22 6.34 3.96 8.88
CA LYS A 22 4.98 4.26 8.41
C LYS A 22 4.25 2.98 8.03
N GLU A 23 2.95 3.02 8.20
CA GLU A 23 2.04 1.90 7.94
C GLU A 23 0.94 2.34 6.97
N VAL A 24 0.61 1.47 6.01
CA VAL A 24 -0.58 1.62 5.16
C VAL A 24 -1.29 0.28 5.07
N ILE A 25 -2.59 0.29 5.36
CA ILE A 25 -3.46 -0.89 5.24
C ILE A 25 -4.02 -0.95 3.81
N VAL A 26 -3.90 -2.11 3.18
CA VAL A 26 -4.49 -2.44 1.88
C VAL A 26 -5.56 -3.51 2.10
N ASN A 27 -6.83 -3.11 1.98
CA ASN A 27 -7.95 -4.01 2.16
C ASN A 27 -8.27 -4.80 0.89
N ASP A 28 -8.90 -5.96 1.06
CA ASP A 28 -9.42 -6.80 -0.05
C ASP A 28 -8.34 -7.14 -1.11
N VAL A 29 -7.16 -7.56 -0.66
CA VAL A 29 -6.09 -8.07 -1.55
C VAL A 29 -6.39 -9.50 -1.96
N ILE A 30 -6.37 -9.76 -3.27
CA ILE A 30 -6.53 -11.10 -3.83
C ILE A 30 -5.26 -11.94 -3.61
N ILE A 31 -5.43 -13.16 -3.14
CA ILE A 31 -4.37 -14.16 -3.05
C ILE A 31 -4.33 -14.93 -4.38
N ASP A 32 -3.31 -14.64 -5.20
CA ASP A 32 -3.06 -15.32 -6.47
C ASP A 32 -1.80 -16.19 -6.36
N THR A 33 -1.98 -17.49 -6.17
CA THR A 33 -0.88 -18.47 -6.08
C THR A 33 -0.27 -18.82 -7.44
N GLY A 34 -0.88 -18.38 -8.55
CA GLY A 34 -0.34 -18.53 -9.90
C GLY A 34 0.59 -17.39 -10.32
N ALA A 35 0.64 -16.30 -9.56
CA ALA A 35 1.49 -15.15 -9.85
C ALA A 35 2.92 -15.35 -9.30
N ALA A 36 3.93 -15.14 -10.15
CA ALA A 36 5.33 -15.18 -9.73
C ALA A 36 5.74 -13.98 -8.83
N HIS A 37 5.01 -12.87 -8.95
CA HIS A 37 5.24 -11.64 -8.19
C HIS A 37 3.90 -11.02 -7.79
N SER A 38 3.87 -10.34 -6.64
CA SER A 38 2.71 -9.54 -6.23
C SER A 38 2.70 -8.20 -6.95
N ILE A 39 1.53 -7.76 -7.40
CA ILE A 39 1.32 -6.45 -8.02
C ILE A 39 0.61 -5.55 -7.02
N ILE A 40 1.11 -4.34 -6.84
CA ILE A 40 0.50 -3.34 -5.98
C ILE A 40 0.31 -2.02 -6.72
N SER A 41 -0.82 -1.36 -6.49
CA SER A 41 -1.07 -0.04 -7.07
C SER A 41 -0.06 0.99 -6.53
N PRO A 42 0.56 1.82 -7.39
CA PRO A 42 1.49 2.88 -6.97
C PRO A 42 0.89 3.89 -5.99
N ILE A 43 -0.44 3.97 -5.87
CA ILE A 43 -1.10 4.83 -4.88
C ILE A 43 -0.66 4.50 -3.45
N PHE A 44 -0.50 3.22 -3.12
CA PHE A 44 -0.08 2.78 -1.79
C PHE A 44 1.39 3.11 -1.53
N ILE A 45 2.23 3.07 -2.56
CA ILE A 45 3.62 3.57 -2.49
C ILE A 45 3.63 5.07 -2.23
N LYS A 46 2.79 5.85 -2.92
CA LYS A 46 2.70 7.30 -2.70
C LYS A 46 2.22 7.64 -1.28
N LEU A 47 1.28 6.87 -0.75
CA LEU A 47 0.77 7.05 0.61
C LEU A 47 1.84 6.79 1.66
N ILE A 48 2.62 5.71 1.51
CA ILE A 48 3.63 5.34 2.50
C ILE A 48 4.89 6.20 2.38
N ILE A 49 5.30 6.56 1.16
CA ILE A 49 6.54 7.33 0.92
C ILE A 49 6.35 8.84 1.12
N LYS A 50 5.11 9.37 1.05
CA LYS A 50 4.77 10.81 0.99
C LYS A 50 5.90 11.73 1.46
N VAL A 51 6.75 12.11 0.51
CA VAL A 51 7.82 13.10 0.67
C VAL A 51 7.11 14.45 0.76
N TYR A 52 7.28 15.18 1.85
CA TYR A 52 6.86 16.56 1.92
C TYR A 52 7.61 17.33 0.83
N SER A 53 6.89 17.85 -0.17
CA SER A 53 7.43 18.95 -0.97
C SER A 53 7.75 20.09 -0.02
N LEU A 54 9.04 20.34 0.20
CA LEU A 54 9.53 21.53 0.90
C LEU A 54 8.95 22.76 0.21
N ASN A 55 8.07 23.49 0.90
CA ASN A 55 7.74 24.87 0.52
C ASN A 55 8.97 25.72 0.84
N ILE A 56 9.84 25.92 -0.15
CA ILE A 56 10.94 26.87 -0.06
C ILE A 56 10.33 28.26 -0.28
N ASN A 57 10.14 29.01 0.81
CA ASN A 57 9.82 30.43 0.70
C ASN A 57 11.08 31.18 0.24
N PHE A 58 11.09 31.68 -0.99
CA PHE A 58 12.07 32.68 -1.41
C PHE A 58 11.57 34.06 -0.97
N SER A 59 12.24 34.65 0.02
CA SER A 59 12.17 36.08 0.31
C SER A 59 13.30 36.76 -0.45
N ILE A 60 12.98 37.56 -1.47
CA ILE A 60 13.95 38.47 -2.07
C ILE A 60 13.83 39.79 -1.30
N THR A 61 14.95 40.27 -0.75
CA THR A 61 15.04 41.56 -0.06
C THR A 61 15.25 42.68 -1.06
#